data_AF-A0A063Y3T6-F1
#
_entry.id   AF-A0A063Y3T6-F1
#
_cell.length_a   1.000
_cell.length_b   1.000
_cell.length_c   1.000
_cell.angle_alpha   90.00
_cell.angle_beta   90.00
_cell.angle_gamma   90.00
#
_symmetry.space_group_name_H-M   'P 1'
#
loop_
_entity.id
_entity.type
_entity.pdbx_description
1 polymer ?
#
loop_
_entity_poly.entity_id
_entity_poly.type
_entity_poly.pdbx_seq_one_letter_code
_entity_poly.pdbx_strand_id
1 'polypeptide(L)'
;MYDQMKDSMKPMMDMAEINKKTAEKLISLQSQYVSDFVSSSLSQMKALTEVKDPKAAIEAQIRYMKEIEAKASDIAQQEISALSEAKAQLTLLMEKTLEELGDKDYLAEVQKVMQGFAKK
;
A
#
# COMPACT_ATOMS: atom_id res chain seq x y z
N MET A 1 -1.58 22.83 26.31
CA MET A 1 -0.44 22.81 25.38
C MET A 1 0.01 21.39 25.01
N TYR A 2 0.30 20.49 25.97
CA TYR A 2 0.74 19.12 25.63
C TYR A 2 -0.32 18.30 24.87
N ASP A 3 -1.60 18.33 25.31
CA ASP A 3 -2.68 17.60 24.64
C ASP A 3 -3.05 18.17 23.26
N GLN A 4 -3.04 19.50 23.11
CA GLN A 4 -3.24 20.17 21.81
C GLN A 4 -2.12 19.87 20.81
N MET A 5 -0.87 19.74 21.29
CA MET A 5 0.27 19.38 20.46
C MET A 5 0.25 17.89 20.07
N LYS A 6 -0.33 17.03 20.91
CA LYS A 6 -0.54 15.61 20.61
C LYS A 6 -1.64 15.41 19.57
N ASP A 7 -2.75 16.13 19.69
CA ASP A 7 -3.86 16.08 18.72
C ASP A 7 -3.45 16.63 17.35
N SER A 8 -2.61 17.66 17.29
CA SER A 8 -2.12 18.22 16.03
C SER A 8 -1.12 17.29 15.29
N MET A 9 -0.47 16.36 15.98
CA MET A 9 0.41 15.37 15.35
C MET A 9 -0.31 14.09 14.91
N LYS A 10 -1.55 13.87 15.35
CA LYS A 10 -2.30 12.65 15.08
C LYS A 10 -2.51 12.37 13.59
N PRO A 11 -2.87 13.35 12.73
CA PRO A 11 -2.99 13.10 11.28
C PRO A 11 -1.68 12.64 10.64
N MET A 12 -0.54 13.12 11.13
CA MET A 12 0.77 12.69 10.63
C MET A 12 1.10 11.25 11.07
N MET A 13 0.73 10.87 12.30
CA MET A 13 0.86 9.49 12.76
C MET A 13 -0.05 8.54 11.98
N ASP A 14 -1.30 8.92 11.76
CA ASP A 14 -2.28 8.12 11.00
C ASP A 14 -1.82 7.93 9.54
N MET A 15 -1.28 8.98 8.90
CA MET A 15 -0.67 8.90 7.58
C MET A 15 0.55 7.95 7.55
N ALA A 16 1.44 8.05 8.54
CA ALA A 16 2.60 7.17 8.65
C ALA A 16 2.19 5.70 8.82
N GLU A 17 1.12 5.44 9.58
CA GLU A 17 0.59 4.10 9.77
C GLU A 17 -0.05 3.53 8.50
N ILE A 18 -0.82 4.33 7.75
CA ILE A 18 -1.38 3.93 6.45
C ILE A 18 -0.25 3.54 5.49
N ASN A 19 0.78 4.38 5.38
CA ASN A 19 1.93 4.12 4.51
C ASN A 19 2.70 2.87 4.96
N LYS A 20 2.90 2.69 6.26
CA LYS A 20 3.58 1.51 6.82
C LYS A 20 2.82 0.23 6.46
N LYS A 21 1.51 0.17 6.72
CA LYS A 21 0.67 -1.01 6.41
C LYS A 21 0.68 -1.32 4.92
N THR A 22 0.61 -0.28 4.09
CA THR A 22 0.67 -0.42 2.63
C THR A 22 2.02 -0.99 2.19
N ALA A 23 3.13 -0.46 2.73
CA ALA A 23 4.47 -0.96 2.44
C ALA A 23 4.65 -2.43 2.88
N GLU A 24 4.20 -2.78 4.08
CA GLU A 24 4.22 -4.17 4.57
C GLU A 24 3.43 -5.11 3.66
N LYS A 25 2.24 -4.67 3.19
CA LYS A 25 1.43 -5.44 2.24
C LYS A 25 2.15 -5.64 0.90
N LEU A 26 2.73 -4.58 0.33
CA LEU A 26 3.47 -4.66 -0.94
C LEU A 26 4.70 -5.56 -0.83
N ILE A 27 5.46 -5.44 0.27
CA ILE A 27 6.62 -6.30 0.54
C ILE A 27 6.18 -7.77 0.65
N SER A 28 5.06 -8.03 1.34
CA SER A 28 4.51 -9.38 1.44
C SER A 28 4.13 -9.95 0.08
N LEU A 29 3.45 -9.17 -0.77
CA LEU A 29 3.04 -9.59 -2.11
C LEU A 29 4.25 -9.89 -3.00
N GLN A 30 5.26 -9.02 -3.01
CA GLN A 30 6.50 -9.25 -3.76
C GLN A 30 7.29 -10.45 -3.24
N SER A 31 7.39 -10.62 -1.93
CA SER A 31 8.09 -11.76 -1.33
C SER A 31 7.42 -13.08 -1.70
N GLN A 32 6.08 -13.09 -1.69
CA GLN A 32 5.29 -14.23 -2.15
C GLN A 32 5.53 -14.51 -3.64
N TYR A 33 5.49 -13.49 -4.50
CA TYR A 33 5.75 -13.63 -5.92
C TYR A 33 7.14 -14.23 -6.19
N VAL A 34 8.19 -13.73 -5.53
CA VAL A 34 9.56 -14.25 -5.68
C VAL A 34 9.65 -15.71 -5.20
N SER A 35 9.05 -16.04 -4.06
CA SER A 35 9.04 -17.41 -3.53
C SER A 35 8.35 -18.37 -4.49
N ASP A 36 7.18 -17.97 -4.99
CA ASP A 36 6.41 -18.73 -5.96
C ASP A 36 7.19 -18.93 -7.26
N PHE A 37 7.82 -17.87 -7.79
CA PHE A 37 8.61 -17.91 -9.01
C PHE A 37 9.79 -18.90 -8.90
N VAL A 38 10.53 -18.86 -7.79
CA VAL A 38 11.63 -19.80 -7.52
C VAL A 38 11.11 -21.22 -7.41
N SER A 39 10.03 -21.43 -6.64
CA SER A 39 9.40 -22.75 -6.46
C SER A 39 8.91 -23.33 -7.79
N SER A 40 8.22 -22.53 -8.61
CA SER A 40 7.75 -22.94 -9.93
C SER A 40 8.91 -23.22 -10.87
N SER A 41 9.97 -22.42 -10.84
CA SER A 41 11.16 -22.64 -11.68
C SER A 41 11.84 -23.96 -11.36
N LEU A 42 12.00 -24.28 -10.07
CA LEU A 42 12.59 -25.56 -9.64
C LEU A 42 11.70 -26.74 -10.02
N SER A 43 10.39 -26.59 -9.88
CA SER A 43 9.42 -27.63 -10.28
C SER A 43 9.45 -27.87 -11.78
N GLN A 44 9.48 -26.81 -12.59
CA GLN A 44 9.59 -26.90 -14.04
C GLN A 44 10.90 -27.54 -14.49
N MET A 45 12.02 -27.18 -13.84
CA MET A 45 13.32 -27.80 -14.13
C MET A 45 13.28 -29.32 -13.91
N LYS A 46 12.73 -29.78 -12.78
CA LYS A 46 12.54 -31.21 -12.50
C LYS A 46 11.66 -31.88 -13.56
N ALA A 47 10.51 -31.27 -13.87
CA ALA A 47 9.59 -31.80 -14.87
C ALA A 47 10.26 -31.96 -16.25
N LEU A 48 11.06 -30.98 -16.68
CA LEU A 48 11.78 -31.05 -17.95
C LEU A 48 12.87 -32.13 -17.98
N THR A 49 13.49 -32.46 -16.84
CA THR A 49 14.48 -33.56 -16.78
C THR A 49 13.85 -34.95 -16.91
N GLU A 50 12.56 -35.09 -16.62
CA GLU A 50 11.82 -36.35 -16.65
C GLU A 50 11.09 -36.58 -17.98
N VAL A 51 10.85 -35.53 -18.75
CA VAL A 51 10.15 -35.59 -20.04
C VAL A 51 11.06 -36.12 -21.14
N LYS A 52 10.65 -37.22 -21.76
CA LYS A 52 11.36 -37.86 -22.89
C LYS A 52 10.85 -37.43 -24.27
N ASP A 53 9.62 -36.92 -24.34
CA ASP A 53 8.99 -36.46 -25.57
C ASP A 53 9.18 -34.94 -25.76
N PRO A 54 9.85 -34.49 -26.83
CA PRO A 54 10.03 -33.07 -27.11
C PRO A 54 8.72 -32.28 -27.19
N LYS A 55 7.63 -32.88 -27.68
CA LYS A 55 6.34 -32.18 -27.77
C LYS A 55 5.75 -31.94 -26.39
N ALA A 56 5.76 -32.96 -25.52
CA ALA A 56 5.35 -32.82 -24.13
C ALA A 56 6.20 -31.78 -23.36
N ALA A 57 7.49 -31.65 -23.66
CA ALA A 57 8.36 -30.65 -23.04
C ALA A 57 7.94 -29.22 -23.41
N ILE A 58 7.63 -28.99 -24.68
CA ILE A 58 7.13 -27.69 -25.16
C ILE A 58 5.79 -27.35 -24.49
N GLU A 59 4.86 -28.30 -24.43
CA GLU A 59 3.57 -28.08 -23.77
C GLU A 59 3.73 -27.77 -22.27
N ALA A 60 4.67 -28.43 -21.58
CA ALA A 60 5.00 -28.11 -20.19
C ALA A 60 5.54 -26.69 -20.05
N GLN A 61 6.45 -26.27 -20.93
CA GLN A 61 6.99 -24.91 -20.92
C GLN A 61 5.92 -23.84 -21.20
N ILE A 62 4.99 -24.11 -22.11
CA ILE A 62 3.85 -23.22 -22.39
C ILE A 62 2.95 -23.09 -21.16
N ARG A 63 2.62 -24.21 -20.49
CA ARG A 63 1.82 -24.18 -19.26
C ARG A 63 2.50 -23.36 -18.17
N TYR A 64 3.78 -23.62 -17.93
CA TYR A 64 4.60 -22.88 -16.98
C TYR A 64 4.60 -21.37 -17.24
N MET A 65 4.77 -20.95 -18.51
CA MET A 65 4.73 -19.53 -18.86
C MET A 65 3.37 -18.89 -18.56
N LYS A 66 2.27 -19.57 -18.91
CA LYS A 66 0.91 -19.08 -18.63
C LYS A 66 0.65 -18.96 -17.13
N GLU A 67 1.13 -19.91 -16.34
CA GLU A 67 0.98 -19.88 -14.88
C GLU A 67 1.74 -18.71 -14.25
N ILE A 68 2.98 -18.45 -14.69
CA ILE A 68 3.75 -17.30 -14.20
C ILE A 68 3.12 -15.99 -14.64
N GLU A 69 2.68 -15.88 -15.89
CA GLU A 69 1.99 -14.70 -16.40
C GLU A 69 0.73 -14.40 -15.57
N ALA A 70 -0.09 -15.41 -15.31
CA ALA A 70 -1.29 -15.27 -14.49
C ALA A 70 -0.95 -14.82 -13.06
N LYS A 71 0.05 -15.42 -12.42
CA LYS A 71 0.51 -15.03 -11.08
C LYS A 71 1.04 -13.60 -11.05
N ALA A 72 1.86 -13.21 -12.01
CA ALA A 72 2.39 -11.85 -12.09
C ALA A 72 1.26 -10.83 -12.26
N SER A 73 0.28 -11.12 -13.11
CA SER A 73 -0.89 -10.25 -13.30
C SER A 73 -1.76 -10.14 -12.05
N ASP A 74 -1.96 -11.25 -11.34
CA ASP A 74 -2.75 -11.26 -10.10
C ASP A 74 -2.06 -10.43 -9.00
N ILE A 75 -0.75 -10.62 -8.80
CA ILE A 75 0.03 -9.83 -7.84
C ILE A 75 -0.02 -8.34 -8.19
N ALA A 76 0.17 -7.99 -9.47
CA ALA A 76 0.06 -6.59 -9.91
C ALA A 76 -1.32 -5.99 -9.61
N GLN A 77 -2.39 -6.75 -9.83
CA GLN A 77 -3.76 -6.31 -9.51
C GLN A 77 -3.95 -6.10 -8.00
N GLN A 78 -3.37 -6.98 -7.17
CA GLN A 78 -3.40 -6.84 -5.71
C GLN A 78 -2.57 -5.64 -5.23
N GLU A 79 -1.40 -5.38 -5.81
CA GLU A 79 -0.57 -4.20 -5.50
C GLU A 79 -1.32 -2.89 -5.84
N ILE A 80 -1.97 -2.83 -7.01
CA ILE A 80 -2.79 -1.69 -7.42
C ILE A 80 -3.98 -1.49 -6.46
N SER A 81 -4.62 -2.58 -6.01
CA SER A 81 -5.71 -2.50 -5.02
C SER A 81 -5.20 -1.91 -3.71
N ALA A 82 -4.07 -2.42 -3.19
CA ALA A 82 -3.48 -1.93 -1.95
C ALA A 82 -3.11 -0.43 -2.03
N LEU A 83 -2.53 0.01 -3.14
CA LEU A 83 -2.22 1.43 -3.37
C LEU A 83 -3.48 2.29 -3.50
N SER A 84 -4.51 1.79 -4.17
CA SER A 84 -5.80 2.48 -4.32
C SER A 84 -6.51 2.64 -2.97
N GLU A 85 -6.50 1.60 -2.14
CA GLU A 85 -7.03 1.62 -0.79
C GLU A 85 -6.29 2.63 0.10
N ALA A 86 -4.96 2.62 0.05
CA ALA A 86 -4.14 3.58 0.78
C ALA A 86 -4.44 5.02 0.36
N LYS A 87 -4.55 5.27 -0.95
CA LYS A 87 -4.94 6.58 -1.48
C LYS A 87 -6.29 7.02 -0.95
N ALA A 88 -7.30 6.14 -0.98
CA ALA A 88 -8.63 6.46 -0.47
C ALA A 88 -8.60 6.79 1.04
N GLN A 89 -7.87 6.02 1.84
CA GLN A 89 -7.71 6.28 3.27
C GLN A 89 -7.02 7.62 3.54
N LEU A 90 -5.98 7.96 2.78
CA LEU A 90 -5.28 9.24 2.89
C LEU A 90 -6.16 10.42 2.48
N THR A 91 -6.98 10.27 1.43
CA THR A 91 -7.96 11.30 1.03
C THR A 91 -8.99 11.54 2.13
N LEU A 92 -9.57 10.49 2.71
CA LEU A 92 -10.51 10.60 3.83
C LEU A 92 -9.85 11.25 5.07
N LEU A 93 -8.60 10.89 5.37
CA LEU A 93 -7.84 11.50 6.46
C LEU A 93 -7.65 13.01 6.23
N MET A 94 -7.35 13.42 4.99
CA MET A 94 -7.21 14.82 4.62
C MET A 94 -8.53 15.58 4.72
N GLU A 95 -9.63 15.02 4.19
CA GLU A 95 -10.97 15.60 4.28
C GLU A 95 -11.37 15.81 5.74
N LYS A 96 -11.22 14.78 6.58
CA LYS A 96 -11.49 14.87 8.01
C LYS A 96 -10.62 15.90 8.73
N THR A 97 -9.33 15.98 8.37
CA THR A 97 -8.43 16.99 8.96
C THR A 97 -8.89 18.40 8.59
N LEU A 98 -9.35 18.63 7.35
CA LEU A 98 -9.89 19.91 6.91
C LEU A 98 -11.22 20.25 7.58
N GLU A 99 -12.12 19.27 7.74
CA GLU A 99 -13.38 19.43 8.49
C GLU A 99 -13.10 19.80 9.94
N GLU A 100 -12.21 19.09 10.63
CA GLU A 100 -11.85 19.39 12.03
C GLU A 100 -11.19 20.77 12.19
N LEU A 101 -10.47 21.25 11.17
CA LEU A 101 -9.91 22.60 11.12
C LEU A 101 -10.94 23.68 10.78
N GLY A 102 -12.00 23.34 10.04
CA GLY A 102 -13.10 24.24 9.68
C GLY A 102 -14.17 24.35 10.76
N ASP A 103 -14.43 23.26 11.49
CA ASP A 103 -15.40 23.20 12.60
C ASP A 103 -14.84 23.76 13.91
N LYS A 104 -13.52 23.63 14.13
CA LYS A 104 -12.87 24.39 15.19
C LYS A 104 -12.70 25.79 14.66
N ASP A 105 -13.28 26.76 15.36
CA ASP A 105 -13.23 28.19 15.10
C ASP A 105 -11.80 28.75 15.30
N TYR A 106 -10.81 28.12 14.66
CA TYR A 106 -9.38 28.40 14.72
C TYR A 106 -9.11 29.80 14.17
N LEU A 107 -9.92 30.24 13.19
CA LEU A 107 -9.93 31.62 12.72
C LEU A 107 -10.39 32.58 13.82
N ALA A 108 -11.47 32.28 14.56
CA ALA A 108 -11.87 33.12 15.69
C ALA A 108 -10.86 33.07 16.84
N GLU A 109 -10.26 31.92 17.16
CA GLU A 109 -9.22 31.79 18.18
C GLU A 109 -7.96 32.59 17.81
N VAL A 110 -7.48 32.49 16.56
CA VAL A 110 -6.36 33.28 16.03
C VAL A 110 -6.71 34.77 16.03
N GLN A 111 -7.94 35.13 15.66
CA GLN A 111 -8.40 36.52 15.66
C GLN A 111 -8.52 37.08 17.09
N LYS A 112 -8.93 36.26 18.06
CA LYS A 112 -8.98 36.60 19.50
C LYS A 112 -7.59 36.81 20.08
N VAL A 113 -6.64 35.94 19.72
CA VAL A 113 -5.23 36.05 20.11
C VAL A 113 -4.60 37.32 19.50
N MET A 114 -4.81 37.58 18.21
CA MET A 114 -4.34 38.79 17.53
C MET A 114 -4.92 40.08 18.13
N GLN A 115 -6.21 40.10 18.48
CA GLN A 115 -6.83 41.23 19.17
C GLN A 115 -6.32 41.43 20.60
N GLY A 116 -5.94 40.34 21.29
CA GLY A 116 -5.29 40.39 22.60
C GLY A 116 -3.90 41.02 22.56
N PHE A 117 -3.15 40.81 21.47
CA PHE A 117 -1.85 41.47 21.24
C PHE A 117 -1.98 42.94 20.81
N ALA A 118 -3.05 43.31 20.10
CA ALA A 118 -3.30 44.69 19.65
C ALA A 118 -3.84 45.63 20.75
N LYS A 119 -4.25 45.09 21.91
CA LYS A 119 -4.79 45.86 23.05
C LYS A 119 -3.77 46.11 24.17
N LYS A 120 -2.48 45.85 23.94
CA LYS A 120 -1.37 46.21 24.84
C LYS A 120 -0.60 47.40 24.31
#